data_AF-A0A1I2DQ87-F1
#
_entry.id   AF-A0A1I2DQ87-F1
#
_cell.length_a   1.000
_cell.length_b   1.000
_cell.length_c   1.000
_cell.angle_alpha   90.00
_cell.angle_beta   90.00
_cell.angle_gamma   90.00
#
_symmetry.space_group_name_H-M   'P 1'
#
loop_
_entity.id
_entity.type
_entity.pdbx_description
1 polymer ?
#
loop_
_entity_poly.entity_id
_entity_poly.type
_entity_poly.pdbx_seq_one_letter_code
_entity_poly.pdbx_strand_id
1 'polypeptide(L)'
;MFRWLKWLILVIVLLAAVVAGGGLWLKSYVAPSEQLDLAYDPVSIKDKAMEMVQKLKPEIVLSEADVNNLIKSQLQSGSPESLPPDTTLDGARFELSGDRLIAHLNMTYRDFLPLGMLATYKMTWQAPNLILEPLSLSVKDYDLGKERLDRIVVPIELPSLISIGDMQFQDNQIVIKLQLRL
;
A
#
# COMPACT_ATOMS: atom_id res chain seq x y z
N MET A 1 54.83 3.32 29.47
CA MET A 1 54.00 4.08 28.50
C MET A 1 53.04 3.19 27.69
N PHE A 2 53.42 1.98 27.24
CA PHE A 2 52.58 1.10 26.39
C PHE A 2 51.30 0.51 27.03
N ARG A 3 51.16 0.47 28.36
CA ARG A 3 49.97 -0.12 29.00
C ARG A 3 48.74 0.75 28.78
N TRP A 4 48.85 2.07 28.93
CA TRP A 4 47.71 3.00 28.79
C TRP A 4 47.16 3.06 27.36
N LEU A 5 48.04 2.90 26.35
CA LEU A 5 47.63 2.86 24.95
C LEU A 5 46.78 1.62 24.64
N LYS A 6 47.08 0.46 25.25
CA LYS A 6 46.27 -0.76 25.10
C LYS A 6 44.86 -0.61 25.67
N TRP A 7 44.73 0.09 26.80
CA TRP A 7 43.42 0.37 27.40
C TRP A 7 42.62 1.36 26.57
N LEU A 8 43.26 2.40 26.03
CA LEU A 8 42.62 3.35 25.11
C LEU A 8 42.09 2.67 23.83
N ILE A 9 42.91 1.82 23.21
CA ILE A 9 42.50 1.06 22.02
C ILE A 9 41.31 0.14 22.35
N LEU A 10 41.34 -0.53 23.51
CA LEU A 10 40.27 -1.42 23.93
C LEU A 10 38.94 -0.68 24.17
N VAL A 11 39.01 0.52 24.76
CA VAL A 11 37.84 1.40 24.95
C VAL A 11 37.29 1.88 23.61
N ILE A 12 38.14 2.27 22.66
CA ILE A 12 37.72 2.72 21.33
C ILE A 12 37.05 1.58 20.55
N VAL A 13 37.62 0.36 20.60
CA VAL A 13 37.05 -0.82 19.96
C VAL A 13 35.70 -1.19 20.60
N LEU A 14 35.58 -1.08 21.93
CA LEU A 14 34.33 -1.33 22.64
C LEU A 14 33.25 -0.30 22.25
N LEU A 15 33.61 0.99 22.18
CA LEU A 15 32.72 2.06 21.73
C LEU A 15 32.26 1.86 20.28
N ALA A 16 33.18 1.46 19.39
CA ALA A 16 32.86 1.14 18.00
C ALA A 16 31.91 -0.07 17.91
N ALA A 17 32.10 -1.09 18.74
CA ALA A 17 31.22 -2.26 18.82
C ALA A 17 29.81 -1.89 19.33
N VAL A 18 29.70 -0.95 20.28
CA VAL A 18 28.40 -0.46 20.79
C VAL A 18 27.69 0.38 19.72
N VAL A 19 28.38 1.25 18.99
CA VAL A 19 27.79 2.04 17.90
C VAL A 19 27.36 1.16 16.73
N ALA A 20 28.19 0.18 16.35
CA ALA A 20 27.86 -0.80 15.31
C ALA A 20 26.68 -1.70 15.73
N GLY A 21 26.66 -2.16 16.99
CA GLY A 21 25.58 -2.96 17.55
C GLY A 21 24.27 -2.17 17.66
N GLY A 22 24.32 -0.91 18.09
CA GLY A 22 23.17 -0.01 18.16
C GLY A 22 22.58 0.31 16.78
N GLY A 23 23.42 0.46 15.76
CA GLY A 23 22.99 0.66 14.37
C GLY A 23 22.25 -0.56 13.80
N LEU A 24 22.69 -1.77 14.12
CA LEU A 24 21.99 -3.01 13.73
C LEU A 24 20.67 -3.18 14.48
N TRP A 25 20.62 -2.78 15.75
CA TRP A 25 19.41 -2.82 16.56
C TRP A 25 18.34 -1.85 16.06
N LEU A 26 18.73 -0.63 15.69
CA LEU A 26 17.84 0.37 15.09
C LEU A 26 17.34 -0.08 13.71
N LYS A 27 18.17 -0.72 12.88
CA LYS A 27 17.71 -1.31 11.61
C LYS A 27 16.63 -2.36 11.81
N SER A 28 16.79 -3.25 12.80
CA SER A 28 15.76 -4.25 13.11
C SER A 28 14.49 -3.63 13.70
N TYR A 29 14.63 -2.55 14.47
CA TYR A 29 13.47 -1.86 15.04
C TYR A 29 12.64 -1.12 14.00
N VAL A 30 13.19 -0.78 12.82
CA VAL A 30 12.44 -0.12 11.74
C VAL A 30 12.06 -1.07 10.57
N ALA A 31 12.75 -2.19 10.41
CA ALA A 31 12.49 -3.18 9.34
C ALA A 31 11.03 -3.71 9.30
N PRO A 32 10.43 -3.83 8.10
CA PRO A 32 9.07 -4.31 7.94
C PRO A 32 8.90 -5.74 8.47
N SER A 33 7.75 -6.02 9.09
CA SER A 33 7.43 -7.32 9.68
C SER A 33 7.20 -8.42 8.64
N GLU A 34 6.93 -8.04 7.38
CA GLU A 34 6.60 -8.95 6.29
C GLU A 34 7.38 -8.55 5.02
N GLN A 35 7.94 -9.52 4.29
CA GLN A 35 8.55 -9.27 2.98
C GLN A 35 7.44 -9.15 1.95
N LEU A 36 7.05 -7.91 1.65
CA LEU A 36 6.10 -7.58 0.60
C LEU A 36 6.85 -7.27 -0.69
N ASP A 37 6.25 -7.63 -1.82
CA ASP A 37 6.73 -7.29 -3.16
C ASP A 37 5.68 -6.47 -3.93
N LEU A 38 6.08 -5.97 -5.10
CA LEU A 38 5.17 -5.32 -6.04
C LEU A 38 4.67 -6.26 -7.14
N ALA A 39 4.93 -7.58 -7.07
CA ALA A 39 4.48 -8.52 -8.07
C ALA A 39 2.94 -8.60 -8.11
N TYR A 40 2.36 -8.65 -9.30
CA TYR A 40 0.92 -8.72 -9.49
C TYR A 40 0.57 -9.71 -10.61
N ASP A 41 -0.58 -10.37 -10.46
CA ASP A 41 -1.20 -11.14 -11.54
C ASP A 41 -2.15 -10.24 -12.33
N PRO A 42 -2.09 -10.22 -13.68
CA PRO A 42 -2.97 -9.38 -14.48
C PRO A 42 -4.43 -9.76 -14.28
N VAL A 43 -5.25 -8.80 -13.85
CA VAL A 43 -6.70 -9.00 -13.69
C VAL A 43 -7.35 -9.05 -15.06
N SER A 44 -7.79 -10.25 -15.46
CA SER A 44 -8.46 -10.47 -16.74
C SER A 44 -9.90 -9.96 -16.70
N ILE A 45 -10.12 -8.78 -17.28
CA ILE A 45 -11.46 -8.19 -17.46
C ILE A 45 -12.37 -9.12 -18.27
N LYS A 46 -11.80 -9.92 -19.19
CA LYS A 46 -12.53 -10.88 -20.03
C LYS A 46 -13.15 -12.00 -19.20
N ASP A 47 -12.43 -12.51 -18.21
CA ASP A 47 -12.93 -13.61 -17.38
C ASP A 47 -14.03 -13.12 -16.44
N LYS A 48 -13.89 -11.90 -15.90
CA LYS A 48 -14.97 -11.25 -15.13
C LYS A 48 -16.22 -11.00 -15.96
N ALA A 49 -16.07 -10.62 -17.23
CA ALA A 49 -17.20 -10.47 -18.15
C ALA A 49 -17.90 -11.81 -18.43
N MET A 50 -17.15 -12.91 -18.56
CA MET A 50 -17.71 -14.25 -18.70
C MET A 50 -18.49 -14.67 -17.45
N GLU A 51 -17.97 -14.35 -16.26
CA GLU A 51 -18.63 -14.64 -14.98
C GLU A 51 -19.96 -13.89 -14.84
N MET A 52 -20.05 -12.64 -15.32
CA MET A 52 -21.32 -11.90 -15.39
C MET A 52 -22.36 -12.60 -16.28
N VAL A 53 -21.95 -13.09 -17.45
CA VAL A 53 -22.83 -13.83 -18.37
C VAL A 53 -23.30 -15.14 -17.74
N GLN A 54 -22.40 -15.86 -17.06
CA GLN A 54 -22.73 -17.11 -16.36
C GLN A 54 -23.66 -16.89 -15.17
N LYS A 55 -23.46 -15.81 -14.40
CA LYS A 55 -24.28 -15.47 -13.22
C LYS A 55 -25.57 -14.73 -13.57
N LEU A 56 -25.77 -14.33 -14.83
CA LEU A 56 -26.92 -13.56 -15.32
C LEU A 56 -27.20 -12.28 -14.51
N LYS A 57 -26.15 -11.71 -13.90
CA LYS A 57 -26.24 -10.49 -13.09
C LYS A 57 -25.24 -9.47 -13.61
N PRO A 58 -25.67 -8.23 -13.88
CA PRO A 58 -24.79 -7.14 -14.31
C PRO A 58 -24.01 -6.58 -13.11
N GLU A 59 -23.26 -7.42 -12.41
CA GLU A 59 -22.45 -7.06 -11.26
C GLU A 59 -21.01 -7.55 -11.44
N ILE A 60 -20.05 -6.65 -11.22
CA ILE A 60 -18.63 -6.98 -11.19
C ILE A 60 -18.23 -7.16 -9.74
N VAL A 61 -17.70 -8.34 -9.40
CA VAL A 61 -17.13 -8.61 -8.09
C VAL A 61 -15.61 -8.54 -8.20
N LEU A 62 -15.00 -7.63 -7.45
CA LEU A 62 -13.56 -7.55 -7.29
C LEU A 62 -13.21 -8.15 -5.93
N SER A 63 -12.48 -9.25 -5.92
CA SER A 63 -11.90 -9.79 -4.69
C SER A 63 -10.78 -8.88 -4.19
N GLU A 64 -10.40 -9.04 -2.92
CA GLU A 64 -9.22 -8.40 -2.35
C GLU A 64 -7.97 -8.64 -3.20
N ALA A 65 -7.77 -9.86 -3.70
CA ALA A 65 -6.66 -10.19 -4.59
C ALA A 65 -6.70 -9.39 -5.90
N ASP A 66 -7.89 -9.25 -6.50
CA ASP A 66 -8.06 -8.42 -7.71
C ASP A 66 -7.72 -6.95 -7.42
N VAL A 67 -8.21 -6.41 -6.30
CA VAL A 67 -7.93 -5.01 -5.91
C VAL A 67 -6.45 -4.81 -5.65
N ASN A 68 -5.81 -5.72 -4.91
CA ASN A 68 -4.38 -5.68 -4.63
C ASN A 68 -3.56 -5.69 -5.93
N ASN A 69 -3.89 -6.59 -6.87
CA ASN A 69 -3.20 -6.68 -8.15
C ASN A 69 -3.42 -5.45 -9.04
N LEU A 70 -4.65 -4.90 -9.07
CA LEU A 70 -4.96 -3.68 -9.81
C LEU A 70 -4.16 -2.49 -9.27
N ILE A 71 -4.12 -2.30 -7.95
CA ILE A 71 -3.38 -1.20 -7.34
C ILE A 71 -1.88 -1.37 -7.59
N LYS A 72 -1.31 -2.57 -7.39
CA LYS A 72 0.10 -2.86 -7.72
C LYS A 72 0.42 -2.56 -9.19
N SER A 73 -0.47 -2.92 -10.12
CA SER A 73 -0.27 -2.63 -11.55
C SER A 73 -0.25 -1.12 -11.83
N GLN A 74 -1.10 -0.35 -11.16
CA GLN A 74 -1.12 1.11 -11.26
C GLN A 74 0.12 1.75 -10.62
N LEU A 75 0.61 1.21 -9.51
CA LEU A 75 1.85 1.69 -8.86
C LEU A 75 3.09 1.41 -9.71
N GLN A 76 3.13 0.29 -10.44
CA GLN A 76 4.21 0.01 -11.39
C GLN A 76 4.12 0.85 -12.68
N SER A 77 2.89 1.13 -13.13
CA SER A 77 2.65 1.88 -14.38
C SER A 77 2.67 3.40 -14.19
N GLY A 78 2.41 3.87 -12.97
CA GLY A 78 2.40 5.28 -12.59
C GLY A 78 3.79 5.77 -12.21
N SER A 79 4.06 7.05 -12.48
CA SER A 79 5.26 7.72 -12.03
C SER A 79 5.30 7.78 -10.48
N PRO A 80 6.48 7.64 -9.84
CA PRO A 80 6.67 7.72 -8.38
C PRO A 80 6.52 9.16 -7.83
N GLU A 81 5.71 9.99 -8.47
CA GLU A 81 5.62 11.43 -8.19
C GLU A 81 4.94 11.73 -6.84
N SER A 82 4.23 10.76 -6.27
CA SER A 82 3.62 10.82 -4.94
C SER A 82 4.48 10.18 -3.83
N LEU A 83 5.63 9.58 -4.15
CA LEU A 83 6.53 9.06 -3.13
C LEU A 83 7.39 10.20 -2.56
N PRO A 84 7.66 10.20 -1.24
CA PRO A 84 8.61 11.12 -0.65
C PRO A 84 9.96 11.09 -1.38
N PRO A 85 10.66 12.24 -1.51
CA PRO A 85 11.99 12.27 -2.10
C PRO A 85 12.93 11.34 -1.33
N ASP A 86 13.84 10.68 -2.05
CA ASP A 86 14.77 9.67 -1.55
C ASP A 86 14.08 8.40 -0.98
N THR A 87 12.84 8.09 -1.38
CA THR A 87 12.23 6.80 -1.04
C THR A 87 11.96 5.93 -2.25
N THR A 88 12.24 4.64 -2.08
CA THR A 88 11.91 3.59 -3.04
C THR A 88 10.81 2.73 -2.44
N LEU A 89 9.76 2.45 -3.21
CA LEU A 89 8.73 1.50 -2.81
C LEU A 89 9.19 0.09 -3.19
N ASP A 90 9.42 -0.76 -2.18
CA ASP A 90 9.92 -2.14 -2.35
C ASP A 90 8.76 -3.13 -2.52
N GLY A 91 7.64 -2.86 -1.84
CA GLY A 91 6.50 -3.76 -1.80
C GLY A 91 5.24 -3.10 -1.29
N ALA A 92 4.10 -3.66 -1.67
CA ALA A 92 2.80 -3.18 -1.19
C ALA A 92 1.83 -4.36 -1.03
N ARG A 93 0.94 -4.27 -0.06
CA ARG A 93 -0.16 -5.21 0.14
C ARG A 93 -1.40 -4.44 0.55
N PHE A 94 -2.50 -4.71 -0.13
CA PHE A 94 -3.76 -4.01 0.08
C PHE A 94 -4.79 -4.98 0.63
N GLU A 95 -5.35 -4.67 1.78
CA GLU A 95 -6.45 -5.41 2.39
C GLU A 95 -7.73 -4.56 2.31
N LEU A 96 -8.85 -5.26 2.11
CA LEU A 96 -10.17 -4.65 2.26
C LEU A 96 -10.68 -4.93 3.68
N SER A 97 -11.47 -4.01 4.22
CA SER A 97 -12.16 -4.21 5.50
C SER A 97 -13.38 -3.29 5.52
N GLY A 98 -14.55 -3.84 5.19
CA GLY A 98 -15.77 -3.07 4.92
C GLY A 98 -15.53 -1.93 3.93
N ASP A 99 -15.75 -0.70 4.39
CA ASP A 99 -15.53 0.54 3.65
C ASP A 99 -14.09 1.08 3.73
N ARG A 100 -13.14 0.27 4.20
CA ARG A 100 -11.75 0.67 4.40
C ARG A 100 -10.81 -0.11 3.50
N LEU A 101 -9.80 0.60 3.00
CA LEU A 101 -8.65 0.05 2.29
C LEU A 101 -7.43 0.23 3.19
N ILE A 102 -6.82 -0.87 3.59
CA ILE A 102 -5.60 -0.87 4.42
C ILE A 102 -4.43 -1.19 3.49
N ALA A 103 -3.52 -0.23 3.34
CA ALA A 103 -2.33 -0.35 2.51
C ALA A 103 -1.10 -0.55 3.40
N HIS A 104 -0.53 -1.75 3.36
CA HIS A 104 0.77 -2.08 3.92
C HIS A 104 1.84 -1.79 2.88
N LEU A 105 2.75 -0.87 3.18
CA LEU A 105 3.78 -0.41 2.26
C LEU A 105 5.16 -0.70 2.85
N ASN A 106 6.01 -1.35 2.08
CA ASN A 106 7.43 -1.52 2.37
C ASN A 106 8.21 -0.54 1.51
N MET A 107 8.98 0.33 2.16
CA MET A 107 9.77 1.35 1.47
C MET A 107 11.18 1.39 2.01
N THR A 108 12.13 1.77 1.18
CA THR A 108 13.51 2.01 1.60
C THR A 108 13.83 3.49 1.44
N TYR A 109 14.26 4.12 2.54
CA TYR A 109 14.75 5.50 2.55
C TYR A 109 16.25 5.53 2.27
N ARG A 110 16.66 6.35 1.29
CA ARG A 110 18.04 6.55 0.84
C ARG A 110 18.80 5.24 0.60
N ASP A 111 18.12 4.22 0.09
CA ASP A 111 18.67 2.89 -0.20
C ASP A 111 19.24 2.11 1.01
N PHE A 112 19.05 2.60 2.25
CA PHE A 112 19.68 1.97 3.43
C PHE A 112 18.73 1.70 4.59
N LEU A 113 17.62 2.43 4.70
CA LEU A 113 16.71 2.34 5.85
C LEU A 113 15.35 1.78 5.42
N PRO A 114 15.07 0.49 5.69
CA PRO A 114 13.77 -0.09 5.40
C PRO A 114 12.73 0.43 6.40
N LEU A 115 11.60 0.86 5.87
CA LEU A 115 10.43 1.43 6.56
C LEU A 115 9.19 0.60 6.21
N GLY A 116 8.42 0.20 7.23
CA GLY A 116 7.09 -0.34 7.05
C GLY A 116 6.05 0.71 7.39
N MET A 117 5.19 1.06 6.43
CA MET A 117 4.09 1.99 6.64
C MET A 117 2.74 1.27 6.51
N LEU A 118 1.77 1.73 7.28
CA LEU A 118 0.39 1.29 7.20
C LEU A 118 -0.48 2.53 7.02
N ALA A 119 -1.05 2.66 5.82
CA ALA A 119 -1.99 3.71 5.47
C ALA A 119 -3.40 3.15 5.43
N THR A 120 -4.35 3.81 6.08
CA THR A 120 -5.77 3.43 6.03
C THR A 120 -6.56 4.51 5.34
N TYR A 121 -7.34 4.11 4.33
CA TYR A 121 -8.25 4.96 3.61
C TYR A 121 -9.69 4.50 3.78
N LYS A 122 -10.62 5.44 3.85
CA LYS A 122 -12.05 5.19 3.70
C LYS A 122 -12.43 5.31 2.23
N MET A 123 -13.03 4.26 1.69
CA MET A 123 -13.57 4.24 0.34
C MET A 123 -15.00 4.77 0.34
N THR A 124 -15.32 5.64 -0.60
CA THR A 124 -16.68 6.14 -0.80
C THR A 124 -16.95 6.33 -2.28
N TRP A 125 -18.07 5.78 -2.75
CA TRP A 125 -18.52 5.97 -4.12
C TRP A 125 -19.31 7.27 -4.25
N GLN A 126 -18.83 8.19 -5.09
CA GLN A 126 -19.55 9.40 -5.49
C GLN A 126 -19.46 9.52 -7.00
N ALA A 127 -20.44 8.94 -7.69
CA ALA A 127 -20.44 8.81 -9.14
C ALA A 127 -20.02 10.11 -9.85
N PRO A 128 -19.07 10.05 -10.82
CA PRO A 128 -18.41 8.87 -11.40
C PRO A 128 -17.10 8.47 -10.69
N ASN A 129 -16.85 8.97 -9.48
CA ASN A 129 -15.56 8.88 -8.81
C ASN A 129 -15.61 7.91 -7.63
N LEU A 130 -14.56 7.08 -7.52
CA LEU A 130 -14.21 6.43 -6.27
C LEU A 130 -13.30 7.37 -5.48
N ILE A 131 -13.72 7.73 -4.27
CA ILE A 131 -12.96 8.60 -3.38
C ILE A 131 -12.32 7.75 -2.29
N LEU A 132 -11.03 7.95 -2.07
CA LEU A 132 -10.31 7.43 -0.93
C LEU A 132 -9.98 8.60 0.00
N GLU A 133 -10.67 8.66 1.14
CA GLU A 133 -10.43 9.66 2.18
C GLU A 133 -9.39 9.12 3.18
N PRO A 134 -8.31 9.86 3.46
CA PRO A 134 -7.28 9.39 4.38
C PRO A 134 -7.82 9.35 5.82
N LEU A 135 -7.67 8.20 6.47
CA LEU A 135 -8.07 8.01 7.87
C LEU A 135 -6.87 8.04 8.81
N SER A 136 -5.79 7.34 8.47
CA SER A 136 -4.58 7.29 9.27
C SER A 136 -3.37 6.89 8.43
N LEU A 137 -2.19 7.32 8.89
CA LEU A 137 -0.90 6.85 8.40
C LEU A 137 -0.04 6.52 9.61
N SER A 138 0.47 5.30 9.67
CA SER A 138 1.34 4.86 10.75
C SER A 138 2.61 4.24 10.20
N VAL A 139 3.69 4.36 10.96
CA VAL A 139 4.95 3.66 10.73
C VAL A 139 5.22 2.83 11.97
N LYS A 140 5.03 1.52 11.85
CA LYS A 140 5.06 0.58 12.98
C LYS A 140 4.09 1.03 14.07
N ASP A 141 4.58 1.32 15.27
CA ASP A 141 3.77 1.73 16.42
C ASP A 141 3.56 3.25 16.52
N TYR A 142 4.08 4.03 15.56
CA TYR A 142 3.97 5.49 15.57
C TYR A 142 2.93 5.99 14.56
N ASP A 143 1.92 6.71 15.03
CA ASP A 143 0.93 7.38 14.19
C ASP A 143 1.51 8.71 13.67
N LEU A 144 1.64 8.83 12.34
CA LEU A 144 2.10 10.03 11.66
C LEU A 144 0.96 11.02 11.39
N GLY A 145 -0.29 10.61 11.61
CA GLY A 145 -1.47 11.40 11.32
C GLY A 145 -1.87 11.36 9.84
N LYS A 146 -3.15 11.62 9.57
CA LYS A 146 -3.74 11.55 8.22
C LYS A 146 -3.37 12.72 7.32
N GLU A 147 -2.94 13.84 7.90
CA GLU A 147 -2.49 15.07 7.22
C GLU A 147 -1.29 14.87 6.28
N ARG A 148 -0.61 13.73 6.37
CA ARG A 148 0.47 13.32 5.45
C ARG A 148 -0.03 12.55 4.23
N LEU A 149 -1.30 12.19 4.20
CA LEU A 149 -1.91 11.48 3.10
C LEU A 149 -2.85 12.40 2.33
N ASP A 150 -2.70 12.38 1.01
CA ASP A 150 -3.61 13.09 0.13
C ASP A 150 -4.89 12.29 -0.08
N ARG A 151 -5.99 13.02 -0.29
CA ARG A 151 -7.25 12.45 -0.74
C ARG A 151 -7.09 12.01 -2.20
N ILE A 152 -7.38 10.74 -2.48
CA ILE A 152 -7.28 10.19 -3.83
C ILE A 152 -8.66 10.16 -4.45
N VAL A 153 -8.77 10.67 -5.68
CA VAL A 153 -10.00 10.63 -6.47
C VAL A 153 -9.71 9.84 -7.73
N VAL A 154 -10.30 8.66 -7.85
CA VAL A 154 -10.15 7.77 -9.01
C VAL A 154 -11.40 7.92 -9.88
N PRO A 155 -11.33 8.64 -11.01
CA PRO A 155 -12.43 8.70 -11.95
C PRO A 155 -12.59 7.33 -12.63
N ILE A 156 -13.78 6.75 -12.56
CA ILE A 156 -14.07 5.49 -13.26
C ILE A 156 -14.76 5.83 -14.58
N GLU A 157 -14.00 5.72 -15.67
CA GLU A 157 -14.51 5.90 -17.02
C GLU A 157 -15.10 4.60 -17.54
N LEU A 158 -16.40 4.62 -17.86
CA LEU A 158 -17.10 3.51 -18.50
C LEU A 158 -17.59 3.90 -19.90
N PRO A 159 -17.79 2.91 -20.80
CA PRO A 159 -18.41 3.15 -22.09
C PRO A 159 -19.79 3.81 -21.94
N SER A 160 -20.18 4.65 -22.91
CA SER A 160 -21.40 5.48 -22.83
C SER A 160 -22.71 4.72 -22.56
N LEU A 161 -22.78 3.43 -22.90
CA LEU A 161 -23.95 2.57 -22.69
C LEU A 161 -24.15 2.11 -21.23
N ILE A 162 -23.11 2.15 -20.40
CA ILE A 162 -23.09 1.52 -19.08
C ILE A 162 -22.64 2.54 -18.03
N SER A 163 -23.31 2.59 -16.89
CA SER A 163 -22.87 3.35 -15.72
C SER A 163 -22.85 2.47 -14.48
N ILE A 164 -22.16 2.92 -13.43
CA ILE A 164 -22.22 2.27 -12.12
C ILE A 164 -23.46 2.79 -11.40
N GLY A 165 -24.37 1.89 -11.06
CA GLY A 165 -25.54 2.19 -10.25
C GLY A 165 -25.22 2.25 -8.77
N ASP A 166 -24.43 1.30 -8.30
CA ASP A 166 -24.08 1.16 -6.89
C ASP A 166 -22.72 0.48 -6.74
N MET A 167 -22.01 0.80 -5.66
CA MET A 167 -20.75 0.19 -5.30
C MET A 167 -20.77 -0.15 -3.82
N GLN A 168 -20.66 -1.43 -3.51
CA GLN A 168 -20.73 -1.96 -2.16
C GLN A 168 -19.35 -2.45 -1.74
N PHE A 169 -18.84 -1.88 -0.66
CA PHE A 169 -17.57 -2.27 -0.05
C PHE A 169 -17.84 -3.29 1.06
N GLN A 170 -17.17 -4.43 1.00
CA GLN A 170 -17.29 -5.54 1.95
C GLN A 170 -15.89 -5.96 2.40
N ASP A 171 -15.81 -6.79 3.43
CA ASP A 171 -14.54 -7.14 4.08
C ASP A 171 -13.48 -7.71 3.13
N ASN A 172 -13.83 -8.47 2.10
CA ASN A 172 -12.83 -9.05 1.19
C ASN A 172 -13.18 -8.85 -0.28
N GLN A 173 -14.15 -7.99 -0.57
CA GLN A 173 -14.59 -7.76 -1.93
C GLN A 173 -15.29 -6.41 -2.13
N ILE A 174 -15.22 -5.91 -3.34
CA ILE A 174 -15.99 -4.76 -3.82
C ILE A 174 -16.97 -5.27 -4.86
N VAL A 175 -18.26 -5.01 -4.64
CA VAL A 175 -19.34 -5.37 -5.57
C VAL A 175 -19.79 -4.12 -6.30
N ILE A 176 -19.59 -4.08 -7.61
CA ILE A 176 -19.94 -2.97 -8.49
C ILE A 176 -21.16 -3.38 -9.30
N LYS A 177 -22.30 -2.73 -9.05
CA LYS A 177 -23.52 -2.97 -9.81
C LYS A 177 -23.56 -2.04 -11.02
N LEU A 178 -23.64 -2.64 -12.20
CA LEU A 178 -23.77 -1.91 -13.45
C LEU A 178 -25.24 -1.65 -13.75
N GLN A 179 -25.52 -0.48 -14.30
CA GLN A 179 -26.82 -0.11 -14.82
C GLN A 179 -26.69 0.39 -16.26
N LEU A 180 -27.71 0.12 -17.08
CA LEU A 180 -27.75 0.64 -18.44
C LEU A 180 -28.12 2.12 -18.39
N ARG A 181 -27.40 2.91 -19.18
CA ARG A 181 -27.69 4.33 -19.39
C ARG A 181 -28.72 4.43 -20.51
N LEU A 182 -30.01 4.37 -20.14
CA LEU A 182 -31.15 4.54 -21.02
C LEU A 182 -31.56 6.02 -21.12
#